data_AF-A0A7Y0XWV7-F1
#
_entry.id   AF-A0A7Y0XWV7-F1
#
_cell.length_a   1.000
_cell.length_b   1.000
_cell.length_c   1.000
_cell.angle_alpha   90.00
_cell.angle_beta   90.00
_cell.angle_gamma   90.00
#
_symmetry.space_group_name_H-M   'P 1'
#
loop_
_entity.id
_entity.type
_entity.pdbx_description
1 polymer ?
#
loop_
_entity_poly.entity_id
_entity_poly.type
_entity_poly.pdbx_seq_one_letter_code
_entity_poly.pdbx_strand_id
1 'polypeptide(L)'
;MEQQYFQLNLGGLSWSDWTAFTKTATLKSVTSRPGFYRIRAEKCNELVYIGQTGRNLRERLKQLQKGTFAESMPFNDPHTAAPNLWVWRNEGIGEYECSVAVLECDYQTRQVVEDYILWLSRSEAGRSTLCNYGNFHSNYVKSSSQKQGRIGGKINPPYPQTEQFCSYGTKPLTFKQDALSLDWMNLDWCIPEQLLPEVVKKMEKGSGVYKIISTGTNQVIYIGESGEIKNRLMAHSRSPLADSEAELLFSYVYLSQETTSVHRHEIETDLIAGFYHEYHIAPLRQYSPIKKSS
;
A
#
# COMPACT_ATOMS: atom_id res chain seq x y z
N MET A 1 17.37 21.49 -1.24
CA MET A 1 15.94 21.56 -0.86
C MET A 1 15.61 20.27 -0.15
N GLU A 2 15.04 20.33 1.05
CA GLU A 2 14.57 19.14 1.77
C GLU A 2 13.34 18.58 1.05
N GLN A 3 13.28 17.26 0.88
CA GLN A 3 12.15 16.59 0.23
C GLN A 3 10.88 16.73 1.10
N GLN A 4 9.73 17.03 0.50
CA GLN A 4 8.45 17.23 1.16
C GLN A 4 8.02 16.02 2.00
N TYR A 5 8.37 14.79 1.62
CA TYR A 5 8.09 13.60 2.41
C TYR A 5 8.92 13.48 3.69
N PHE A 6 9.91 14.36 3.91
CA PHE A 6 10.58 14.52 5.20
C PHE A 6 9.97 15.63 6.07
N GLN A 7 9.06 16.44 5.51
CA GLN A 7 8.39 17.49 6.27
C GLN A 7 7.55 16.92 7.41
N LEU A 8 7.37 17.76 8.43
CA LEU A 8 6.64 17.42 9.65
C LEU A 8 5.11 17.42 9.46
N ASN A 9 4.61 17.83 8.30
CA ASN A 9 3.17 17.95 7.99
C ASN A 9 2.71 17.06 6.81
N LEU A 10 3.52 16.08 6.40
CA LEU A 10 3.18 15.18 5.28
C LEU A 10 1.82 14.52 5.50
N GLY A 11 0.94 14.62 4.50
CA GLY A 11 -0.41 14.03 4.53
C GLY A 11 -1.34 14.67 5.56
N GLY A 12 -1.05 15.91 6.00
CA GLY A 12 -1.83 16.59 7.04
C GLY A 12 -1.57 16.08 8.46
N LEU A 13 -0.59 15.18 8.64
CA LEU A 13 -0.23 14.62 9.94
C LEU A 13 0.92 15.39 10.59
N SER A 14 0.87 15.57 11.91
CA SER A 14 1.98 16.13 12.69
C SER A 14 2.98 15.02 13.03
N TRP A 15 4.01 14.90 12.21
CA TRP A 15 5.12 13.98 12.43
C TRP A 15 6.08 14.50 13.50
N SER A 16 6.63 13.61 14.30
CA SER A 16 7.74 13.91 15.21
C SER A 16 9.01 14.23 14.44
N ASP A 17 9.98 14.82 15.13
CA ASP A 17 11.35 14.83 14.65
C ASP A 17 11.85 13.39 14.39
N TRP A 18 12.83 13.30 13.49
CA TRP A 18 13.53 12.05 13.22
C TRP A 18 14.36 11.65 14.44
N THR A 19 14.27 10.38 14.82
CA THR A 19 15.01 9.80 15.94
C THR A 19 15.73 8.55 15.49
N ALA A 20 16.91 8.31 16.05
CA ALA A 20 17.72 7.14 15.71
C ALA A 20 16.93 5.83 15.87
N PHE A 21 16.94 5.00 14.83
CA PHE A 21 16.32 3.68 14.79
C PHE A 21 17.41 2.62 14.66
N THR A 22 18.23 2.48 15.69
CA THR A 22 19.38 1.54 15.73
C THR A 22 19.13 0.42 16.75
N LYS A 23 20.01 -0.61 16.81
CA LYS A 23 19.89 -1.71 17.78
C LYS A 23 19.86 -1.24 19.24
N THR A 24 20.57 -0.16 19.56
CA THR A 24 20.74 0.35 20.93
C THR A 24 19.85 1.54 21.26
N ALA A 25 19.21 2.15 20.25
CA ALA A 25 18.35 3.31 20.44
C ALA A 25 17.13 2.99 21.32
N THR A 26 16.84 3.88 22.27
CA THR A 26 15.66 3.77 23.13
C THR A 26 14.45 4.44 22.48
N LEU A 27 13.37 3.67 22.32
CA LEU A 27 12.09 4.18 21.79
C LEU A 27 11.18 4.72 22.91
N LYS A 28 11.74 5.22 24.01
CA LYS A 28 10.95 5.76 25.14
C LYS A 28 10.22 7.05 24.78
N SER A 29 10.81 7.90 23.95
CA SER A 29 10.20 9.13 23.44
C SER A 29 9.05 8.86 22.46
N VAL A 30 9.04 7.70 21.80
CA VAL A 30 7.93 7.30 20.92
C VAL A 30 6.67 7.07 21.75
N THR A 31 5.57 7.68 21.32
CA THR A 31 4.24 7.53 21.93
C THR A 31 3.71 6.10 21.89
N SER A 32 2.88 5.73 22.86
CA SER A 32 2.14 4.45 22.87
C SER A 32 0.75 4.54 22.23
N ARG A 33 0.40 5.70 21.65
CA ARG A 33 -0.88 5.91 20.96
C ARG A 33 -0.89 5.27 19.57
N PRO A 34 -2.07 5.04 18.96
CA PRO A 34 -2.21 4.64 17.57
C PRO A 34 -1.70 5.70 16.59
N GLY A 35 -1.37 5.27 15.37
CA GLY A 35 -1.01 6.18 14.29
C GLY A 35 -0.06 5.57 13.26
N PHE A 36 0.82 6.40 12.74
CA PHE A 36 1.73 6.10 11.63
C PHE A 36 3.18 6.23 12.06
N TYR A 37 4.06 5.51 11.37
CA TYR A 37 5.49 5.62 11.51
C TYR A 37 6.14 5.50 10.12
N ARG A 38 7.25 6.20 9.97
CA ARG A 38 8.08 6.18 8.77
C ARG A 38 9.52 5.92 9.13
N ILE A 39 10.22 5.19 8.27
CA ILE A 39 11.63 4.81 8.42
C ILE A 39 12.40 5.39 7.23
N ARG A 40 13.49 6.10 7.51
CA ARG A 40 14.44 6.56 6.48
C ARG A 40 15.83 5.99 6.72
N ALA A 41 16.61 5.86 5.65
CA ALA A 41 18.04 5.58 5.73
C ALA A 41 18.82 6.89 5.67
N GLU A 42 19.65 7.15 6.69
CA GLU A 42 20.35 8.43 6.88
C GLU A 42 21.33 8.70 5.72
N LYS A 43 22.13 7.70 5.35
CA LYS A 43 23.23 7.85 4.38
C LYS A 43 22.75 8.20 2.98
N CYS A 44 21.67 7.59 2.50
CA CYS A 44 21.11 7.85 1.18
C CYS A 44 19.92 8.82 1.21
N ASN A 45 19.56 9.33 2.39
CA ASN A 45 18.40 10.21 2.60
C ASN A 45 17.14 9.68 1.92
N GLU A 46 16.85 8.40 2.12
CA GLU A 46 15.79 7.69 1.40
C GLU A 46 14.68 7.26 2.36
N LEU A 47 13.43 7.51 1.98
CA LEU A 47 12.27 6.96 2.69
C LEU A 47 12.11 5.48 2.36
N VAL A 48 12.41 4.63 3.34
CA VAL A 48 12.52 3.18 3.15
C VAL A 48 11.19 2.49 3.38
N TYR A 49 10.43 2.94 4.38
CA TYR A 49 9.19 2.29 4.78
C TYR A 49 8.21 3.27 5.44
N ILE A 50 6.93 3.13 5.14
CA ILE A 50 5.82 3.74 5.88
C ILE A 50 4.93 2.62 6.40
N GLY A 51 4.46 2.73 7.63
CA GLY A 51 3.51 1.79 8.20
C GLY A 51 2.57 2.44 9.21
N GLN A 52 1.51 1.73 9.57
CA GLN A 52 0.56 2.14 10.61
C GLN A 52 0.39 1.10 11.73
N THR A 53 -0.22 1.55 12.82
CA THR A 53 -0.83 0.67 13.80
C THR A 53 -2.06 1.32 14.44
N GLY A 54 -3.14 0.55 14.56
CA GLY A 54 -4.32 0.92 15.36
C GLY A 54 -4.14 0.70 16.87
N ARG A 55 -2.93 0.33 17.32
CA ARG A 55 -2.62 0.00 18.72
C ARG A 55 -1.52 0.92 19.25
N ASN A 56 -0.33 0.38 19.48
CA ASN A 56 0.74 1.05 20.19
C ASN A 56 1.95 1.24 19.26
N LEU A 57 2.21 2.48 18.85
CA LEU A 57 3.32 2.85 17.97
C LEU A 57 4.67 2.40 18.52
N ARG A 58 4.95 2.65 19.80
CA ARG A 58 6.18 2.22 20.47
C ARG A 58 6.38 0.71 20.40
N GLU A 59 5.36 -0.08 20.69
CA GLU A 59 5.45 -1.55 20.62
C GLU A 59 5.65 -2.03 19.19
N ARG A 60 4.93 -1.44 18.23
CA ARG A 60 5.06 -1.79 16.81
C ARG A 60 6.48 -1.53 16.30
N LEU A 61 7.04 -0.36 16.62
CA LEU A 61 8.42 -0.01 16.27
C LEU A 61 9.44 -0.89 17.01
N LYS A 62 9.23 -1.25 18.28
CA LYS A 62 10.10 -2.22 18.98
C LYS A 62 10.12 -3.59 18.30
N GLN A 63 8.96 -4.08 17.83
CA GLN A 63 8.89 -5.34 17.09
C GLN A 63 9.64 -5.24 15.76
N LEU A 64 9.48 -4.12 15.04
CA LEU A 64 10.22 -3.85 13.81
C LEU A 64 11.72 -3.78 14.07
N GLN A 65 12.15 -3.07 15.11
CA GLN A 65 13.55 -2.89 15.53
C GLN A 65 14.17 -4.25 15.86
N LYS A 66 13.50 -5.08 16.66
CA LYS A 66 13.98 -6.43 17.02
C LYS A 66 14.26 -7.29 15.78
N GLY A 67 13.36 -7.29 14.80
CA GLY A 67 13.54 -8.07 13.58
C GLY A 67 14.60 -7.47 12.66
N THR A 68 14.55 -6.16 12.43
CA THR A 68 15.53 -5.41 11.61
C THR A 68 16.95 -5.63 12.12
N PHE A 69 17.13 -5.67 13.45
CA PHE A 69 18.43 -5.81 14.11
C PHE A 69 18.83 -7.22 14.52
N ALA A 70 18.13 -8.25 14.03
CA ALA A 70 18.48 -9.64 14.24
C ALA A 70 19.80 -10.04 13.55
N GLU A 71 20.47 -11.06 14.08
CA GLU A 71 21.71 -11.62 13.53
C GLU A 71 21.47 -12.36 12.20
N SER A 72 20.34 -13.05 12.09
CA SER A 72 19.87 -13.71 10.88
C SER A 72 18.56 -13.08 10.38
N MET A 73 18.16 -13.36 9.14
CA MET A 73 16.95 -12.80 8.56
C MET A 73 15.72 -13.20 9.40
N PRO A 74 14.94 -12.23 9.93
CA PRO A 74 13.75 -12.55 10.72
C PRO A 74 12.63 -13.13 9.85
N PHE A 75 11.67 -13.80 10.48
CA PHE A 75 10.38 -14.10 9.84
C PHE A 75 9.59 -12.82 9.53
N ASN A 76 8.59 -12.92 8.64
CA ASN A 76 7.72 -11.79 8.28
C ASN A 76 6.60 -11.50 9.30
N ASP A 77 6.57 -12.22 10.42
CA ASP A 77 5.75 -11.94 11.59
C ASP A 77 6.63 -11.88 12.86
N PRO A 78 6.31 -10.98 13.82
CA PRO A 78 5.08 -10.19 13.93
C PRO A 78 5.05 -8.93 13.04
N HIS A 79 6.13 -8.66 12.28
CA HIS A 79 6.25 -7.46 11.45
C HIS A 79 6.70 -7.76 10.02
N THR A 80 5.80 -7.56 9.06
CA THR A 80 5.98 -7.92 7.63
C THR A 80 7.15 -7.21 6.94
N ALA A 81 7.48 -6.00 7.37
CA ALA A 81 8.62 -5.23 6.86
C ALA A 81 9.98 -5.53 7.55
N ALA A 82 10.03 -6.26 8.66
CA ALA A 82 11.30 -6.52 9.35
C ALA A 82 12.36 -7.24 8.48
N PRO A 83 12.04 -8.32 7.73
CA PRO A 83 13.03 -8.93 6.83
C PRO A 83 13.47 -8.00 5.71
N ASN A 84 12.61 -7.07 5.25
CA ASN A 84 12.99 -6.09 4.24
C ASN A 84 14.08 -5.13 4.75
N LEU A 85 13.83 -4.51 5.90
CA LEU A 85 14.79 -3.58 6.51
C LEU A 85 16.11 -4.28 6.88
N TRP A 86 16.03 -5.54 7.34
CA TRP A 86 17.21 -6.35 7.62
C TRP A 86 18.09 -6.53 6.37
N VAL A 87 17.49 -6.83 5.22
CA VAL A 87 18.24 -7.01 3.96
C VAL A 87 18.91 -5.71 3.53
N TRP A 88 18.15 -4.61 3.42
CA TRP A 88 18.70 -3.34 2.95
C TRP A 88 19.81 -2.81 3.86
N ARG A 89 19.70 -3.04 5.18
CA ARG A 89 20.76 -2.73 6.13
C ARG A 89 22.02 -3.57 5.86
N ASN A 90 21.87 -4.87 5.64
CA ASN A 90 22.99 -5.76 5.37
C ASN A 90 23.66 -5.53 4.01
N GLU A 91 22.92 -4.96 3.05
CA GLU A 91 23.45 -4.48 1.77
C GLU A 91 24.02 -3.05 1.86
N GLY A 92 24.08 -2.46 3.06
CA GLY A 92 24.85 -1.25 3.33
C GLY A 92 24.14 0.07 3.04
N ILE A 93 22.79 0.10 3.05
CA ILE A 93 22.01 1.33 2.83
C ILE A 93 22.27 2.42 3.90
N GLY A 94 22.79 2.03 5.07
CA GLY A 94 23.13 2.91 6.17
C GLY A 94 22.33 2.62 7.44
N GLU A 95 22.47 3.50 8.42
CA GLU A 95 21.65 3.48 9.64
C GLU A 95 20.26 4.04 9.37
N TYR A 96 19.31 3.61 10.18
CA TYR A 96 17.92 4.03 10.07
C TYR A 96 17.56 5.08 11.11
N GLU A 97 16.60 5.91 10.75
CA GLU A 97 15.86 6.78 11.66
C GLU A 97 14.37 6.54 11.51
N CYS A 98 13.61 6.81 12.57
CA CYS A 98 12.16 6.76 12.56
C CYS A 98 11.53 8.07 13.00
N SER A 99 10.35 8.33 12.45
CA SER A 99 9.49 9.46 12.77
C SER A 99 8.06 8.93 12.89
N VAL A 100 7.27 9.45 13.84
CA VAL A 100 5.92 8.97 14.11
C VAL A 100 4.89 10.09 14.07
N ALA A 101 3.66 9.77 13.69
CA ALA A 101 2.53 10.67 13.77
C ALA A 101 1.36 9.98 14.46
N VAL A 102 0.71 10.66 15.40
CA VAL A 102 -0.45 10.13 16.11
C VAL A 102 -1.71 10.43 15.32
N LEU A 103 -2.53 9.40 15.10
CA LEU A 103 -3.89 9.56 14.58
C LEU A 103 -4.78 8.46 15.17
N GLU A 104 -5.75 8.87 15.99
CA GLU A 104 -6.78 7.98 16.52
C GLU A 104 -7.99 8.00 15.59
N CYS A 105 -8.16 6.92 14.85
CA CYS A 105 -9.24 6.75 13.89
C CYS A 105 -9.59 5.27 13.75
N ASP A 106 -10.70 4.97 13.08
CA ASP A 106 -11.09 3.60 12.77
C ASP A 106 -10.10 2.91 11.80
N TYR A 107 -10.32 1.63 11.54
CA TYR A 107 -9.45 0.84 10.67
C TYR A 107 -9.45 1.33 9.21
N GLN A 108 -10.62 1.66 8.66
CA GLN A 108 -10.79 2.05 7.27
C GLN A 108 -10.12 3.41 7.01
N THR A 109 -10.37 4.39 7.88
CA THR A 109 -9.73 5.71 7.83
C THR A 109 -8.20 5.58 7.93
N ARG A 110 -7.70 4.72 8.82
CA ARG A 110 -6.25 4.53 8.96
C ARG A 110 -5.61 3.90 7.73
N GLN A 111 -6.29 2.97 7.06
CA GLN A 111 -5.78 2.35 5.83
C GLN A 111 -5.73 3.35 4.67
N VAL A 112 -6.80 4.11 4.44
CA VAL A 112 -6.81 5.10 3.35
C VAL A 112 -5.79 6.23 3.57
N VAL A 113 -5.55 6.64 4.83
CA VAL A 113 -4.51 7.63 5.15
C VAL A 113 -3.11 7.04 4.91
N GLU A 114 -2.89 5.74 5.17
CA GLU A 114 -1.63 5.06 4.81
C GLU A 114 -1.39 5.12 3.29
N ASP A 115 -2.42 4.79 2.50
CA ASP A 115 -2.37 4.86 1.03
C ASP A 115 -2.05 6.27 0.54
N TYR A 116 -2.71 7.28 1.14
CA TYR A 116 -2.49 8.68 0.80
C TYR A 116 -1.05 9.14 1.04
N ILE A 117 -0.47 8.80 2.21
CA ILE A 117 0.91 9.16 2.54
C ILE A 117 1.89 8.43 1.61
N LEU A 118 1.61 7.18 1.28
CA LEU A 118 2.43 6.41 0.33
C LEU A 118 2.39 7.03 -1.07
N TRP A 119 1.20 7.42 -1.57
CA TRP A 119 1.06 8.09 -2.86
C TRP A 119 1.76 9.45 -2.90
N LEU A 120 1.65 10.27 -1.85
CA LEU A 120 2.39 11.54 -1.75
C LEU A 120 3.90 11.30 -1.82
N SER A 121 4.39 10.31 -1.08
CA SER A 121 5.81 9.95 -1.08
C SER A 121 6.26 9.46 -2.45
N ARG A 122 5.45 8.62 -3.11
CA ARG A 122 5.70 8.15 -4.49
C ARG A 122 5.71 9.29 -5.48
N SER A 123 4.72 10.18 -5.42
CA SER A 123 4.55 11.33 -6.31
C SER A 123 5.77 12.25 -6.30
N GLU A 124 6.34 12.48 -5.12
CA GLU A 124 7.55 13.27 -5.00
C GLU A 124 8.82 12.50 -5.41
N ALA A 125 8.98 11.26 -4.96
CA ALA A 125 10.17 10.47 -5.26
C ALA A 125 10.21 9.95 -6.71
N GLY A 126 9.07 9.94 -7.39
CA GLY A 126 8.87 9.32 -8.71
C GLY A 126 8.85 7.79 -8.68
N ARG A 127 8.83 7.16 -7.50
CA ARG A 127 9.00 5.71 -7.28
C ARG A 127 8.45 5.25 -5.93
N SER A 128 8.24 3.95 -5.78
CA SER A 128 7.90 3.32 -4.49
C SER A 128 9.02 3.41 -3.45
N THR A 129 8.61 3.39 -2.17
CA THR A 129 9.52 3.10 -1.07
C THR A 129 10.04 1.66 -1.18
N LEU A 130 11.22 1.41 -0.62
CA LEU A 130 11.92 0.13 -0.79
C LEU A 130 11.24 -1.07 -0.13
N CYS A 131 10.41 -0.82 0.91
CA CYS A 131 9.89 -1.88 1.77
C CYS A 131 8.35 -1.95 1.85
N ASN A 132 7.62 -1.15 1.06
CA ASN A 132 6.16 -1.24 0.90
C ASN A 132 5.79 -2.10 -0.33
N TYR A 133 4.49 -2.33 -0.55
CA TYR A 133 3.94 -3.04 -1.73
C TYR A 133 4.42 -4.47 -1.98
N GLY A 134 5.10 -5.08 -1.00
CA GLY A 134 5.72 -6.39 -1.18
C GLY A 134 7.05 -6.34 -1.95
N ASN A 135 7.57 -5.14 -2.25
CA ASN A 135 8.93 -4.99 -2.77
C ASN A 135 9.93 -5.67 -1.83
N PHE A 136 10.87 -6.38 -2.44
CA PHE A 136 11.93 -7.11 -1.78
C PHE A 136 13.22 -6.98 -2.58
N HIS A 137 14.36 -7.06 -1.89
CA HIS A 137 15.66 -6.92 -2.54
C HIS A 137 15.90 -8.04 -3.56
N SER A 138 16.46 -7.69 -4.72
CA SER A 138 16.64 -8.59 -5.86
C SER A 138 17.46 -9.85 -5.58
N ASN A 139 18.47 -9.69 -4.75
CA ASN A 139 19.39 -10.78 -4.41
C ASN A 139 18.95 -11.64 -3.22
N TYR A 140 17.69 -11.56 -2.77
CA TYR A 140 17.23 -12.26 -1.56
C TYR A 140 15.86 -12.90 -1.71
N VAL A 141 15.65 -14.05 -1.06
CA VAL A 141 14.31 -14.59 -0.84
C VAL A 141 13.81 -14.15 0.52
N LYS A 142 12.58 -13.63 0.59
CA LYS A 142 11.95 -13.20 1.84
C LYS A 142 11.58 -14.40 2.73
N SER A 143 11.86 -14.30 4.02
CA SER A 143 11.32 -15.23 5.01
C SER A 143 9.79 -15.24 5.00
N SER A 144 9.23 -16.44 5.18
CA SER A 144 7.80 -16.64 5.40
C SER A 144 7.39 -16.26 6.82
N SER A 145 6.16 -16.63 7.21
CA SER A 145 5.76 -16.53 8.62
C SER A 145 6.38 -17.65 9.46
N GLN A 146 6.46 -17.46 10.77
CA GLN A 146 6.90 -18.46 11.74
C GLN A 146 6.12 -19.77 11.59
N LYS A 147 4.81 -19.66 11.34
CA LYS A 147 3.93 -20.81 11.09
C LYS A 147 4.33 -21.60 9.84
N GLN A 148 4.79 -20.92 8.78
CA GLN A 148 5.25 -21.56 7.54
C GLN A 148 6.71 -22.04 7.63
N GLY A 149 7.50 -21.51 8.55
CA GLY A 149 8.83 -22.03 8.92
C GLY A 149 9.93 -21.85 7.88
N ARG A 150 9.63 -21.28 6.71
CA ARG A 150 10.63 -21.03 5.66
C ARG A 150 11.42 -19.76 5.97
N ILE A 151 12.70 -19.92 6.29
CA ILE A 151 13.67 -18.84 6.45
C ILE A 151 14.20 -18.43 5.07
N GLY A 152 14.23 -17.12 4.84
CA GLY A 152 14.80 -16.51 3.63
C GLY A 152 16.31 -16.32 3.73
N GLY A 153 16.91 -15.76 2.67
CA GLY A 153 18.36 -15.60 2.61
C GLY A 153 18.83 -15.03 1.28
N LYS A 154 20.14 -14.80 1.17
CA LYS A 154 20.77 -14.34 -0.07
C LYS A 154 20.67 -15.45 -1.11
N ILE A 155 20.31 -15.07 -2.33
CA ILE A 155 20.21 -15.96 -3.47
C ILE A 155 21.60 -16.14 -4.04
N ASN A 156 22.07 -17.39 -4.12
CA ASN A 156 23.30 -17.72 -4.85
C ASN A 156 22.96 -17.94 -6.33
N PRO A 157 23.72 -17.39 -7.28
CA PRO A 157 23.60 -17.73 -8.69
C PRO A 157 23.76 -19.25 -8.89
N PRO A 158 23.07 -19.89 -9.86
CA PRO A 158 22.26 -19.31 -10.94
C PRO A 158 20.76 -19.52 -10.67
N TYR A 159 20.22 -18.94 -9.58
CA TYR A 159 18.77 -18.95 -9.42
C TYR A 159 18.13 -18.07 -10.49
N PRO A 160 17.03 -18.51 -11.14
CA PRO A 160 16.29 -17.65 -12.04
C PRO A 160 15.88 -16.41 -11.25
N GLN A 161 16.25 -15.24 -11.77
CA GLN A 161 15.78 -13.95 -11.28
C GLN A 161 14.27 -13.92 -11.51
N THR A 162 13.49 -14.50 -10.59
CA THR A 162 12.05 -14.39 -10.63
C THR A 162 11.71 -12.90 -10.50
N GLU A 163 10.71 -12.44 -11.23
CA GLU A 163 10.29 -11.03 -11.44
C GLU A 163 10.08 -10.17 -10.16
N GLN A 164 10.28 -10.72 -8.97
CA GLN A 164 10.13 -10.10 -7.65
C GLN A 164 11.25 -9.12 -7.24
N PHE A 165 12.18 -8.83 -8.13
CA PHE A 165 13.50 -8.39 -7.73
C PHE A 165 13.79 -6.95 -8.17
N CYS A 166 13.41 -6.01 -7.29
CA CYS A 166 13.68 -4.57 -7.39
C CYS A 166 13.25 -3.92 -8.72
N SER A 167 11.95 -3.98 -9.04
CA SER A 167 11.41 -2.91 -9.87
C SER A 167 11.29 -1.65 -9.00
N TYR A 168 11.71 -0.48 -9.49
CA TYR A 168 11.52 0.82 -8.82
C TYR A 168 10.03 1.23 -8.71
N GLY A 169 9.12 0.26 -8.74
CA GLY A 169 7.68 0.43 -8.85
C GLY A 169 7.25 0.95 -10.22
N THR A 170 5.94 1.12 -10.38
CA THR A 170 5.36 1.96 -11.42
C THR A 170 5.60 3.44 -11.11
N LYS A 171 5.58 4.27 -12.15
CA LYS A 171 5.48 5.73 -11.96
C LYS A 171 4.19 6.03 -11.18
N PRO A 172 4.23 6.90 -10.14
CA PRO A 172 3.03 7.33 -9.44
C PRO A 172 2.00 7.91 -10.41
N LEU A 173 0.73 7.59 -10.19
CA LEU A 173 -0.35 8.29 -10.87
C LEU A 173 -0.38 9.76 -10.45
N THR A 174 -0.70 10.65 -11.38
CA THR A 174 -0.83 12.08 -11.11
C THR A 174 -2.30 12.44 -11.03
N PHE A 175 -2.69 13.15 -9.98
CA PHE A 175 -4.07 13.59 -9.80
C PHE A 175 -4.54 14.41 -11.01
N LYS A 176 -5.71 14.04 -11.52
CA LYS A 176 -6.39 14.68 -12.65
C LYS A 176 -7.87 14.40 -12.55
N GLN A 177 -8.68 15.46 -12.58
CA GLN A 177 -10.14 15.44 -12.52
C GLN A 177 -10.73 14.71 -11.30
N ASP A 178 -12.06 14.67 -11.23
CA ASP A 178 -12.79 13.95 -10.19
C ASP A 178 -12.83 12.43 -10.42
N ALA A 179 -13.12 11.68 -9.36
CA ALA A 179 -13.16 10.22 -9.37
C ALA A 179 -14.18 9.58 -10.34
N LEU A 180 -15.16 10.32 -10.86
CA LEU A 180 -16.12 9.83 -11.86
C LEU A 180 -15.66 10.09 -13.30
N SER A 181 -14.68 10.98 -13.51
CA SER A 181 -14.16 11.30 -14.84
C SER A 181 -13.59 10.07 -15.57
N LEU A 182 -13.63 10.15 -16.90
CA LEU A 182 -13.08 9.15 -17.83
C LEU A 182 -11.56 9.20 -17.94
N ASP A 183 -10.93 10.29 -17.48
CA ASP A 183 -9.48 10.48 -17.49
C ASP A 183 -8.90 10.65 -16.08
N TRP A 184 -9.66 10.19 -15.07
CA TRP A 184 -9.29 10.30 -13.66
C TRP A 184 -7.92 9.68 -13.38
N MET A 185 -7.07 10.42 -12.66
CA MET A 185 -5.68 10.03 -12.33
C MET A 185 -4.82 9.73 -13.57
N ASN A 186 -5.14 10.34 -14.72
CA ASN A 186 -4.48 10.12 -16.02
C ASN A 186 -4.59 8.68 -16.54
N LEU A 187 -5.67 7.98 -16.24
CA LEU A 187 -5.98 6.68 -16.84
C LEU A 187 -7.20 6.79 -17.76
N ASP A 188 -7.20 6.01 -18.85
CA ASP A 188 -8.30 5.98 -19.82
C ASP A 188 -9.42 5.03 -19.34
N TRP A 189 -10.25 5.50 -18.41
CA TRP A 189 -11.37 4.75 -17.87
C TRP A 189 -12.45 4.53 -18.93
N CYS A 190 -13.02 3.33 -18.97
CA CYS A 190 -14.19 3.08 -19.81
C CYS A 190 -15.42 3.83 -19.28
N ILE A 191 -16.39 4.06 -20.17
CA ILE A 191 -17.71 4.57 -19.77
C ILE A 191 -18.31 3.62 -18.72
N PRO A 192 -18.84 4.14 -17.59
CA PRO A 192 -19.45 3.29 -16.59
C PRO A 192 -20.63 2.47 -17.14
N GLU A 193 -20.64 1.18 -16.85
CA GLU A 193 -21.71 0.25 -17.23
C GLU A 193 -22.35 -0.37 -15.98
N GLN A 194 -23.59 -0.88 -16.10
CA GLN A 194 -24.25 -1.56 -14.99
C GLN A 194 -23.49 -2.82 -14.57
N LEU A 195 -23.27 -2.99 -13.26
CA LEU A 195 -22.59 -4.14 -12.67
C LEU A 195 -23.54 -5.35 -12.61
N LEU A 196 -23.85 -5.89 -13.79
CA LEU A 196 -24.72 -7.06 -13.96
C LEU A 196 -23.94 -8.25 -14.58
N PRO A 197 -24.25 -9.50 -14.19
CA PRO A 197 -23.55 -10.67 -14.73
C PRO A 197 -23.53 -10.76 -16.26
N GLU A 198 -24.61 -10.38 -16.93
CA GLU A 198 -24.77 -10.38 -18.39
C GLU A 198 -23.93 -9.31 -19.09
N VAL A 199 -23.66 -8.19 -18.43
CA VAL A 199 -22.77 -7.13 -18.90
C VAL A 199 -21.32 -7.61 -18.73
N VAL A 200 -20.94 -8.02 -17.52
CA VAL A 200 -19.57 -8.48 -17.22
C VAL A 200 -19.17 -9.72 -18.05
N LYS A 201 -20.12 -10.60 -18.39
CA LYS A 201 -19.86 -11.75 -19.29
C LYS A 201 -19.31 -11.35 -20.65
N LYS A 202 -19.66 -10.16 -21.17
CA LYS A 202 -19.24 -9.67 -22.49
C LYS A 202 -17.84 -9.07 -22.47
N MET A 203 -17.31 -8.71 -21.30
CA MET A 203 -15.96 -8.18 -21.16
C MET A 203 -14.91 -9.18 -21.66
N GLU A 204 -13.84 -8.65 -22.22
CA GLU A 204 -12.63 -9.41 -22.48
C GLU A 204 -11.95 -9.87 -21.17
N LYS A 205 -11.00 -10.78 -21.29
CA LYS A 205 -10.12 -11.17 -20.18
C LYS A 205 -8.94 -10.22 -20.13
N GLY A 206 -8.49 -9.86 -18.94
CA GLY A 206 -7.37 -8.95 -18.80
C GLY A 206 -7.11 -8.51 -17.36
N SER A 207 -5.86 -8.14 -17.12
CA SER A 207 -5.42 -7.56 -15.85
C SER A 207 -5.65 -6.05 -15.84
N GLY A 208 -5.90 -5.49 -14.66
CA GLY A 208 -6.02 -4.05 -14.52
C GLY A 208 -6.65 -3.60 -13.22
N VAL A 209 -7.20 -2.39 -13.25
CA VAL A 209 -7.87 -1.73 -12.13
C VAL A 209 -9.31 -1.38 -12.48
N TYR A 210 -10.16 -1.27 -11.47
CA TYR A 210 -11.58 -0.96 -11.62
C TYR A 210 -12.10 -0.13 -10.46
N LYS A 211 -13.17 0.63 -10.72
CA LYS A 211 -13.95 1.37 -9.73
C LYS A 211 -15.41 0.92 -9.79
N ILE A 212 -16.05 0.82 -8.63
CA ILE A 212 -17.50 0.56 -8.50
C ILE A 212 -18.15 1.83 -7.99
N ILE A 213 -19.23 2.23 -8.65
CA ILE A 213 -19.94 3.48 -8.42
C ILE A 213 -21.37 3.15 -7.96
N SER A 214 -21.84 3.83 -6.92
CA SER A 214 -23.25 3.74 -6.53
C SER A 214 -24.06 4.81 -7.23
N THR A 215 -25.15 4.45 -7.91
CA THR A 215 -26.07 5.42 -8.53
C THR A 215 -26.83 6.23 -7.49
N GLY A 216 -27.05 5.68 -6.29
CA GLY A 216 -27.80 6.35 -5.22
C GLY A 216 -27.03 7.51 -4.59
N THR A 217 -25.71 7.39 -4.45
CA THR A 217 -24.85 8.47 -3.94
C THR A 217 -24.12 9.23 -5.03
N ASN A 218 -24.12 8.71 -6.27
CA ASN A 218 -23.29 9.17 -7.37
C ASN A 218 -21.80 9.31 -6.95
N GLN A 219 -21.25 8.27 -6.32
CA GLN A 219 -19.87 8.25 -5.83
C GLN A 219 -19.21 6.89 -6.08
N VAL A 220 -17.88 6.92 -6.22
CA VAL A 220 -17.05 5.70 -6.16
C VAL A 220 -17.12 5.15 -4.73
N ILE A 221 -17.56 3.90 -4.60
CA ILE A 221 -17.69 3.21 -3.30
C ILE A 221 -16.62 2.14 -3.08
N TYR A 222 -15.93 1.72 -4.14
CA TYR A 222 -14.88 0.71 -4.07
C TYR A 222 -13.91 0.86 -5.24
N ILE A 223 -12.62 0.67 -4.96
CA ILE A 223 -11.54 0.67 -5.95
C ILE A 223 -10.78 -0.65 -5.77
N GLY A 224 -10.44 -1.31 -6.87
CA GLY A 224 -9.73 -2.58 -6.81
C GLY A 224 -8.81 -2.85 -7.99
N GLU A 225 -7.88 -3.77 -7.78
CA GLU A 225 -7.10 -4.40 -8.85
C GLU A 225 -7.46 -5.88 -9.05
N SER A 226 -7.07 -6.43 -10.20
CA SER A 226 -7.09 -7.87 -10.44
C SER A 226 -6.15 -8.25 -11.59
N GLY A 227 -5.56 -9.44 -11.50
CA GLY A 227 -4.93 -10.11 -12.66
C GLY A 227 -5.96 -10.53 -13.73
N GLU A 228 -7.23 -10.59 -13.36
CA GLU A 228 -8.35 -10.93 -14.24
C GLU A 228 -9.59 -10.13 -13.79
N ILE A 229 -9.78 -8.91 -14.32
CA ILE A 229 -10.82 -7.96 -13.88
C ILE A 229 -12.21 -8.59 -14.04
N LYS A 230 -12.45 -9.27 -15.16
CA LYS A 230 -13.73 -9.92 -15.46
C LYS A 230 -14.18 -10.87 -14.33
N ASN A 231 -13.29 -11.71 -13.83
CA ASN A 231 -13.61 -12.64 -12.76
C ASN A 231 -13.93 -11.92 -11.45
N ARG A 232 -13.22 -10.82 -11.16
CA ARG A 232 -13.40 -10.04 -9.95
C ARG A 232 -14.72 -9.25 -9.98
N LEU A 233 -15.05 -8.60 -11.09
CA LEU A 233 -16.33 -7.94 -11.28
C LEU A 233 -17.51 -8.92 -11.30
N MET A 234 -17.32 -10.12 -11.87
CA MET A 234 -18.33 -11.19 -11.81
C MET A 234 -18.62 -11.64 -10.38
N ALA A 235 -17.61 -11.64 -9.50
CA ALA A 235 -17.81 -11.92 -8.09
C ALA A 235 -18.62 -10.79 -7.41
N HIS A 236 -18.26 -9.53 -7.68
CA HIS A 236 -19.01 -8.37 -7.16
C HIS A 236 -20.45 -8.28 -7.70
N SER A 237 -20.71 -8.69 -8.95
CA SER A 237 -22.06 -8.69 -9.52
C SER A 237 -22.95 -9.80 -8.94
N ARG A 238 -22.37 -10.82 -8.29
CA ARG A 238 -23.09 -11.95 -7.67
C ARG A 238 -23.21 -11.81 -6.17
N SER A 239 -22.24 -11.17 -5.55
CA SER A 239 -22.24 -10.78 -4.16
C SER A 239 -22.23 -9.26 -4.15
N PRO A 240 -23.42 -8.61 -4.12
CA PRO A 240 -23.47 -7.17 -3.95
C PRO A 240 -22.59 -6.80 -2.76
N LEU A 241 -21.92 -5.65 -2.80
CA LEU A 241 -21.15 -5.11 -1.67
C LEU A 241 -22.04 -4.70 -0.44
N ALA A 242 -23.22 -5.33 -0.36
CA ALA A 242 -24.30 -5.39 0.61
C ALA A 242 -25.05 -4.09 0.95
N ASP A 243 -26.39 -4.16 0.82
CA ASP A 243 -27.44 -3.23 1.25
C ASP A 243 -27.52 -1.85 0.58
N SER A 244 -27.73 -1.79 -0.74
CA SER A 244 -28.33 -0.59 -1.33
C SER A 244 -29.41 -0.95 -2.33
N GLU A 245 -30.57 -0.30 -2.25
CA GLU A 245 -31.58 -0.28 -3.33
C GLU A 245 -31.04 0.34 -4.62
N ALA A 246 -29.92 1.08 -4.52
CA ALA A 246 -29.26 1.69 -5.66
C ALA A 246 -28.57 0.67 -6.58
N GLU A 247 -28.71 0.89 -7.88
CA GLU A 247 -27.94 0.19 -8.90
C GLU A 247 -26.45 0.52 -8.76
N LEU A 248 -25.60 -0.46 -9.05
CA LEU A 248 -24.16 -0.29 -9.08
C LEU A 248 -23.67 -0.23 -10.52
N LEU A 249 -22.78 0.71 -10.79
CA LEU A 249 -22.03 0.79 -12.03
C LEU A 249 -20.59 0.36 -11.79
N PHE A 250 -19.88 -0.02 -12.84
CA PHE A 250 -18.44 -0.22 -12.81
C PHE A 250 -17.78 0.46 -14.00
N SER A 251 -16.53 0.86 -13.80
CA SER A 251 -15.64 1.35 -14.84
C SER A 251 -14.25 0.76 -14.60
N TYR A 252 -13.50 0.49 -15.65
CA TYR A 252 -12.22 -0.21 -15.57
C TYR A 252 -11.20 0.31 -16.57
N VAL A 253 -9.95 -0.05 -16.32
CA VAL A 253 -8.79 0.21 -17.17
C VAL A 253 -8.00 -1.09 -17.27
N TYR A 254 -7.81 -1.59 -18.50
CA TYR A 254 -6.86 -2.68 -18.73
C TYR A 254 -5.43 -2.15 -18.66
N LEU A 255 -4.57 -2.90 -17.98
CA LEU A 255 -3.14 -2.60 -17.88
C LEU A 255 -2.35 -3.53 -18.78
N SER A 256 -1.12 -3.14 -19.11
CA SER A 256 -0.19 -3.96 -19.90
C SER A 256 -0.04 -5.36 -19.27
N GLN A 257 0.13 -6.40 -20.10
CA GLN A 257 0.37 -7.77 -19.64
C GLN A 257 1.65 -7.90 -18.82
N GLU A 258 2.58 -6.95 -18.95
CA GLU A 258 3.82 -6.87 -18.15
C GLU A 258 3.57 -6.33 -16.73
N THR A 259 2.36 -5.83 -16.44
CA THR A 259 2.02 -5.24 -15.14
C THR A 259 1.86 -6.34 -14.10
N THR A 260 2.88 -6.47 -13.25
CA THR A 260 2.90 -7.44 -12.15
C THR A 260 1.81 -7.17 -11.10
N SER A 261 1.53 -8.12 -10.21
CA SER A 261 0.61 -7.88 -9.09
C SER A 261 1.06 -6.76 -8.16
N VAL A 262 2.38 -6.58 -7.97
CA VAL A 262 2.95 -5.48 -7.19
C VAL A 262 2.63 -4.15 -7.84
N HIS A 263 2.86 -4.03 -9.16
CA HIS A 263 2.57 -2.82 -9.92
C HIS A 263 1.09 -2.46 -9.91
N ARG A 264 0.20 -3.46 -10.02
CA ARG A 264 -1.24 -3.22 -9.94
C ARG A 264 -1.68 -2.74 -8.56
N HIS A 265 -1.09 -3.30 -7.50
CA HIS A 265 -1.38 -2.86 -6.13
C HIS A 265 -0.86 -1.44 -5.85
N GLU A 266 0.28 -1.06 -6.42
CA GLU A 266 0.77 0.33 -6.39
C GLU A 266 -0.22 1.29 -7.06
N ILE A 267 -0.74 0.93 -8.24
CA ILE A 267 -1.75 1.73 -8.97
C ILE A 267 -3.06 1.81 -8.18
N GLU A 268 -3.54 0.69 -7.63
CA GLU A 268 -4.73 0.66 -6.75
C GLU A 268 -4.58 1.61 -5.55
N THR A 269 -3.40 1.60 -4.92
CA THR A 269 -3.08 2.47 -3.79
C THR A 269 -3.09 3.94 -4.20
N ASP A 270 -2.49 4.27 -5.35
CA ASP A 270 -2.49 5.64 -5.89
C ASP A 270 -3.92 6.11 -6.20
N LEU A 271 -4.80 5.24 -6.70
CA LEU A 271 -6.22 5.55 -6.96
C LEU A 271 -7.02 5.78 -5.67
N ILE A 272 -6.83 4.93 -4.65
CA ILE A 272 -7.48 5.08 -3.35
C ILE A 272 -7.02 6.39 -2.68
N ALA A 273 -5.73 6.70 -2.77
CA ALA A 273 -5.17 7.97 -2.34
C ALA A 273 -5.75 9.15 -3.10
N GLY A 274 -5.92 9.05 -4.42
CA GLY A 274 -6.54 10.08 -5.25
C GLY A 274 -7.98 10.37 -4.84
N PHE A 275 -8.76 9.34 -4.50
CA PHE A 275 -10.12 9.51 -3.97
C PHE A 275 -10.09 10.21 -2.60
N TYR A 276 -9.19 9.78 -1.71
CA TYR A 276 -9.05 10.43 -0.40
C TYR A 276 -8.56 11.88 -0.50
N HIS A 277 -7.71 12.18 -1.47
CA HIS A 277 -7.25 13.54 -1.74
C HIS A 277 -8.43 14.47 -2.07
N GLU A 278 -9.38 13.97 -2.86
CA GLU A 278 -10.56 14.73 -3.30
C GLU A 278 -11.64 14.84 -2.22
N TYR A 279 -11.95 13.73 -1.53
CA TYR A 279 -13.12 13.66 -0.63
C TYR A 279 -12.78 13.64 0.86
N HIS A 280 -11.50 13.47 1.23
CA HIS A 280 -11.03 13.31 2.61
C HIS A 280 -11.69 12.19 3.41
N ILE A 281 -12.25 11.20 2.71
CA ILE A 281 -12.86 9.98 3.26
C ILE A 281 -12.43 8.77 2.43
N ALA A 282 -12.50 7.58 3.03
CA ALA A 282 -12.33 6.33 2.26
C ALA A 282 -13.56 6.10 1.36
N PRO A 283 -13.41 5.44 0.19
CA PRO A 283 -14.56 4.90 -0.51
C PRO A 283 -15.35 3.99 0.45
N LEU A 284 -16.68 4.11 0.45
CA LEU A 284 -17.55 3.56 1.49
C LEU A 284 -17.27 2.10 1.84
N ARG A 285 -16.96 1.27 0.84
CA ARG A 285 -16.73 -0.17 0.98
C ARG A 285 -15.26 -0.56 0.94
N GLN A 286 -14.35 0.41 0.83
CA GLN A 286 -12.92 0.17 0.87
C GLN A 286 -12.50 -0.23 2.29
N TYR A 287 -11.74 -1.30 2.46
CA TYR A 287 -11.24 -1.75 3.77
C TYR A 287 -12.32 -2.07 4.83
N SER A 288 -13.60 -2.09 4.47
CA SER A 288 -14.66 -2.43 5.41
C SER A 288 -14.52 -3.90 5.84
N PRO A 289 -14.63 -4.21 7.14
CA PRO A 289 -14.65 -5.59 7.58
C PRO A 289 -15.83 -6.30 6.93
N ILE A 290 -15.58 -7.43 6.28
CA ILE A 290 -16.64 -8.33 5.83
C ILE A 290 -17.42 -8.73 7.08
N LYS A 291 -18.66 -8.24 7.23
CA LYS A 291 -19.57 -8.78 8.24
C LYS A 291 -19.74 -10.25 7.90
N LYS A 292 -19.13 -11.14 8.69
CA LYS A 292 -19.49 -12.55 8.65
C LYS A 292 -20.97 -12.59 9.03
N SER A 293 -21.82 -13.00 8.10
CA SER A 293 -23.20 -13.35 8.41
C SER A 293 -23.16 -14.40 9.54
N SER A 294 -23.69 -14.02 10.69
CA SER A 294 -23.98 -14.91 11.81
C SER A 294 -24.95 -16.01 11.39
#